data_AF-A0A2E7KSB9-F1
#
_entry.id   AF-A0A2E7KSB9-F1
#
_cell.length_a   1.000
_cell.length_b   1.000
_cell.length_c   1.000
_cell.angle_alpha   90.00
_cell.angle_beta   90.00
_cell.angle_gamma   90.00
#
_symmetry.space_group_name_H-M   'P 1'
#
loop_
_entity.id
_entity.type
_entity.pdbx_description
1 polymer ?
#
loop_
_entity_poly.entity_id
_entity_poly.type
_entity_poly.pdbx_seq_one_letter_code
_entity_poly.pdbx_strand_id
1 'polypeptide(L)'
;ICINYVGGQNKVRQPVPNDSTIAMIESMIQATGEVIATIPNLNDEFISDFAKVAADAGISSLKLRCTLDPDVQPKLQSKIDREMKNLSSKTPAKSGFIAEINGAHFICKE
;
A
#
# COMPACT_ATOMS: atom_id res chain seq x y z
N ILE A 1 17.68 45.38 6.98
CA ILE A 1 16.79 45.01 8.10
C ILE A 1 15.71 44.10 7.52
N CYS A 2 15.82 42.80 7.78
CA CYS A 2 14.84 41.81 7.35
C CYS A 2 13.69 41.78 8.35
N ILE A 3 12.44 41.78 7.90
CA ILE A 3 11.31 41.38 8.75
C ILE A 3 10.33 40.50 7.94
N ASN A 4 10.50 39.20 8.18
CA ASN A 4 9.52 38.12 8.36
C ASN A 4 8.46 37.84 7.29
N TYR A 5 8.71 36.72 6.59
CA TYR A 5 7.69 35.97 5.86
C TYR A 5 6.72 35.25 6.82
N VAL A 6 5.46 35.34 6.45
CA VAL A 6 4.27 34.89 7.15
C VAL A 6 4.07 33.38 7.00
N GLY A 7 3.64 32.74 8.09
CA GLY A 7 2.71 31.61 8.00
C GLY A 7 3.33 30.22 7.80
N GLY A 8 3.82 29.63 8.88
CA GLY A 8 4.10 28.20 8.95
C GLY A 8 2.80 27.39 8.84
N GLN A 9 2.45 26.95 7.63
CA GLN A 9 1.53 25.84 7.47
C GLN A 9 2.32 24.54 7.62
N ASN A 10 2.06 23.81 8.70
CA ASN A 10 2.42 22.40 8.86
C ASN A 10 1.65 21.59 7.81
N LYS A 11 2.13 21.59 6.56
CA LYS A 11 1.76 20.57 5.59
C LYS A 11 2.68 19.39 5.86
N VAL A 12 2.11 18.29 6.35
CA VAL A 12 2.73 16.96 6.35
C VAL A 12 3.30 16.77 4.94
N ARG A 13 4.62 16.91 4.80
CA ARG A 13 5.29 16.72 3.51
C ARG A 13 5.15 15.24 3.20
N GLN A 14 4.19 14.89 2.34
CA GLN A 14 4.29 13.64 1.60
C GLN A 14 5.66 13.66 0.91
N PRO A 15 6.50 12.62 1.08
CA PRO A 15 7.77 12.57 0.37
C PRO A 15 7.47 12.64 -1.13
N VAL A 16 7.98 13.70 -1.78
CA VAL A 16 7.97 13.79 -3.24
C VAL A 16 8.73 12.57 -3.77
N PRO A 17 8.10 11.71 -4.60
CA PRO A 17 8.78 10.52 -5.12
C PRO A 17 10.02 10.96 -5.89
N ASN A 18 11.19 10.44 -5.54
CA ASN A 18 12.41 10.68 -6.31
C ASN A 18 12.32 9.93 -7.67
N ASP A 19 13.14 10.31 -8.65
CA ASP A 19 13.10 9.71 -10.00
C ASP A 19 13.21 8.17 -9.99
N SER A 20 13.98 7.61 -9.05
CA SER A 20 14.06 6.16 -8.85
C SER A 20 12.76 5.54 -8.35
N THR A 21 12.02 6.24 -7.47
CA THR A 21 10.71 5.80 -6.97
C THR A 21 9.70 5.79 -8.10
N ILE A 22 9.71 6.79 -8.97
CA ILE A 22 8.82 6.87 -10.13
C ILE A 22 9.10 5.71 -11.09
N ALA A 23 10.36 5.47 -11.45
CA ALA A 23 10.74 4.35 -12.32
C ALA A 23 10.36 2.97 -11.72
N MET A 24 10.42 2.83 -10.39
CA MET A 24 9.99 1.62 -9.69
C MET A 24 8.47 1.44 -9.75
N ILE A 25 7.70 2.50 -9.49
CA ILE A 25 6.24 2.47 -9.62
C ILE A 25 5.85 2.11 -11.05
N GLU A 26 6.52 2.67 -12.07
CA GLU A 26 6.28 2.34 -13.48
C GLU A 26 6.59 0.87 -13.78
N SER A 27 7.70 0.33 -13.24
CA SER A 27 8.03 -1.09 -13.36
C SER A 27 6.98 -1.98 -12.70
N MET A 28 6.41 -1.56 -11.56
CA MET A 28 5.29 -2.27 -10.93
C MET A 28 4.02 -2.20 -11.77
N ILE A 29 3.68 -1.05 -12.34
CA ILE A 29 2.52 -0.95 -13.24
C ILE A 29 2.69 -1.92 -14.42
N GLN A 30 3.90 -1.98 -15.01
CA GLN A 30 4.20 -2.90 -16.12
C GLN A 30 4.15 -4.38 -15.71
N ALA A 31 4.62 -4.73 -14.51
CA ALA A 31 4.66 -6.12 -14.06
C ALA A 31 3.33 -6.61 -13.47
N THR A 32 2.49 -5.71 -12.96
CA THR A 32 1.38 -6.06 -12.06
C THR A 32 0.02 -5.57 -12.52
N GLY A 33 -0.06 -4.50 -13.31
CA GLY A 33 -1.30 -3.99 -13.90
C GLY A 33 -1.70 -2.61 -13.40
N GLU A 34 -1.56 -2.31 -12.11
CA GLU A 34 -1.85 -0.97 -11.55
C GLU A 34 -1.35 -0.85 -10.10
N VAL A 35 -0.66 0.24 -9.75
CA VAL A 35 -0.32 0.57 -8.34
C VAL A 35 -1.44 1.43 -7.77
N ILE A 36 -2.14 0.91 -6.77
CA ILE A 36 -3.30 1.55 -6.14
C ILE A 36 -2.86 2.50 -5.03
N ALA A 37 -1.92 2.08 -4.19
CA ALA A 37 -1.50 2.86 -3.04
C ALA A 37 -0.09 2.49 -2.56
N THR A 38 0.59 3.45 -1.94
CA THR A 38 1.84 3.24 -1.20
C THR A 38 1.54 3.18 0.30
N ILE A 39 2.10 2.17 0.95
CA ILE A 39 1.98 1.87 2.38
C ILE A 39 3.35 2.11 3.04
N PRO A 40 3.44 3.01 4.03
CA PRO A 40 4.70 3.28 4.71
C PRO A 40 5.12 2.19 5.70
N ASN A 41 4.18 1.50 6.35
CA ASN A 41 4.48 0.47 7.37
C ASN A 41 3.46 -0.67 7.31
N LEU A 42 3.94 -1.91 7.22
CA LEU A 42 3.09 -3.09 7.21
C LEU A 42 2.94 -3.64 8.63
N ASN A 43 2.02 -3.03 9.40
CA ASN A 43 1.71 -3.43 10.77
C ASN A 43 0.25 -3.82 10.93
N ASP A 44 -0.03 -4.66 11.93
CA ASP A 44 -1.37 -5.14 12.28
C ASP A 44 -2.43 -4.05 12.42
N GLU A 45 -2.05 -2.91 13.00
CA GLU A 45 -2.94 -1.77 13.24
C GLU A 45 -3.45 -1.14 11.94
N PHE A 46 -2.65 -1.20 10.87
CA PHE A 46 -2.98 -0.59 9.58
C PHE A 46 -3.51 -1.61 8.55
N ILE A 47 -3.56 -2.91 8.88
CA ILE A 47 -4.09 -3.95 7.99
C ILE A 47 -5.52 -3.62 7.55
N SER A 48 -6.36 -3.15 8.47
CA SER A 48 -7.75 -2.80 8.15
C SER A 48 -7.82 -1.63 7.17
N ASP A 49 -6.92 -0.65 7.28
CA ASP A 49 -6.87 0.49 6.37
C ASP A 49 -6.41 0.06 4.96
N PHE A 50 -5.40 -0.81 4.86
CA PHE A 50 -4.96 -1.34 3.57
C PHE A 50 -6.03 -2.19 2.91
N ALA A 51 -6.73 -3.00 3.70
CA ALA A 51 -7.82 -3.83 3.22
C ALA A 51 -8.98 -2.98 2.69
N LYS A 52 -9.31 -1.87 3.35
CA LYS A 52 -10.30 -0.89 2.84
C LYS A 52 -9.85 -0.24 1.54
N VAL A 53 -8.62 0.26 1.48
CA VAL A 53 -8.07 0.88 0.25
C VAL A 53 -8.13 -0.09 -0.93
N ALA A 54 -7.79 -1.36 -0.70
CA ALA A 54 -7.88 -2.39 -1.73
C ALA A 54 -9.33 -2.74 -2.09
N ALA A 55 -10.23 -2.87 -1.10
CA ALA A 55 -11.65 -3.11 -1.33
C ALA A 55 -12.31 -1.98 -2.12
N ASP A 56 -12.00 -0.72 -1.81
CA ASP A 56 -12.44 0.48 -2.53
C ASP A 56 -11.93 0.48 -3.98
N ALA A 57 -10.73 -0.06 -4.22
CA ALA A 57 -10.17 -0.27 -5.55
C ALA A 57 -10.74 -1.50 -6.30
N GLY A 58 -11.68 -2.22 -5.67
CA GLY A 58 -12.35 -3.40 -6.21
C GLY A 58 -11.52 -4.68 -6.12
N ILE A 59 -10.51 -4.74 -5.25
CA ILE A 59 -9.73 -5.93 -4.95
C ILE A 59 -10.44 -6.71 -3.84
N SER A 60 -10.63 -8.01 -4.02
CA SER A 60 -11.29 -8.87 -3.03
C SER A 60 -10.32 -9.77 -2.26
N SER A 61 -9.05 -9.85 -2.69
CA SER A 61 -8.01 -10.65 -2.04
C SER A 61 -6.65 -9.97 -2.23
N LEU A 62 -5.90 -9.82 -1.14
CA LEU A 62 -4.55 -9.26 -1.15
C LEU A 62 -3.54 -10.30 -0.67
N LYS A 63 -2.50 -10.56 -1.47
CA LYS A 63 -1.38 -11.44 -1.08
C LYS A 63 -0.15 -10.64 -0.69
N LEU A 64 0.53 -11.01 0.40
CA LEU A 64 1.83 -10.47 0.78
C LEU A 64 2.94 -11.11 -0.06
N ARG A 65 3.53 -10.33 -0.96
CA ARG A 65 4.74 -10.65 -1.73
C ARG A 65 5.90 -9.75 -1.28
N CYS A 66 6.16 -9.75 0.02
CA CYS A 66 7.19 -8.93 0.67
C CYS A 66 8.20 -9.82 1.39
N THR A 67 9.38 -9.28 1.68
CA THR A 67 10.48 -10.05 2.28
C THR A 67 10.31 -10.05 3.80
N LEU A 68 9.27 -10.73 4.27
CA LEU A 68 8.94 -10.83 5.69
C LEU A 68 9.56 -12.07 6.33
N ASP A 69 9.74 -12.02 7.65
CA ASP A 69 10.15 -13.19 8.43
C ASP A 69 9.14 -14.35 8.19
N PRO A 70 9.61 -15.58 7.93
CA PRO A 70 8.76 -16.74 7.67
C PRO A 70 7.76 -17.05 8.79
N ASP A 71 8.03 -16.63 10.04
CA ASP A 71 7.10 -16.78 11.18
C ASP A 71 6.07 -15.65 11.28
N VAL A 72 6.31 -14.53 10.59
CA VAL A 72 5.48 -13.31 10.63
C VAL A 72 4.57 -13.21 9.42
N GLN A 73 5.08 -13.56 8.23
CA GLN A 73 4.31 -13.55 6.97
C GLN A 73 2.97 -14.29 7.07
N PRO A 74 2.87 -15.55 7.56
CA PRO A 74 1.60 -16.26 7.62
C PRO A 74 0.60 -15.62 8.60
N LYS A 75 1.08 -14.99 9.68
CA LYS A 75 0.22 -14.29 10.66
C LYS A 75 -0.40 -13.04 10.06
N LEU A 76 0.40 -12.24 9.37
CA LEU A 76 -0.05 -11.02 8.70
C LEU A 76 -0.97 -11.35 7.51
N GLN A 77 -0.62 -12.36 6.71
CA GLN A 77 -1.44 -12.82 5.61
C GLN A 77 -2.83 -13.26 6.10
N SER A 78 -2.87 -14.06 7.18
CA SER A 78 -4.14 -14.52 7.76
C SER A 78 -5.04 -13.37 8.24
N LYS A 79 -4.45 -12.29 8.76
CA LYS A 79 -5.20 -11.10 9.19
C LYS A 79 -5.72 -10.31 8.00
N ILE A 80 -4.90 -10.10 6.97
CA ILE A 80 -5.32 -9.46 5.73
C ILE A 80 -6.46 -10.25 5.08
N ASP A 81 -6.32 -11.56 4.95
CA ASP A 81 -7.35 -12.42 4.35
C ASP A 81 -8.68 -12.32 5.11
N ARG A 82 -8.63 -12.24 6.45
CA ARG A 82 -9.81 -12.04 7.28
C ARG A 82 -10.46 -10.67 7.05
N GLU A 83 -9.68 -9.59 7.02
CA GLU A 83 -10.20 -8.24 6.77
C GLU A 83 -10.78 -8.12 5.35
N MET A 84 -10.07 -8.61 4.34
CA MET A 84 -10.55 -8.63 2.95
C MET A 84 -11.83 -9.44 2.81
N LYS A 85 -11.96 -10.58 3.51
CA LYS A 85 -13.19 -11.37 3.51
C LYS A 85 -14.38 -10.64 4.15
N ASN A 86 -14.13 -9.82 5.18
CA ASN A 86 -15.16 -8.98 5.79
C ASN A 86 -15.60 -7.84 4.86
N LEU A 87 -14.71 -7.33 4.03
CA LEU A 87 -14.96 -6.20 3.12
C LEU A 87 -15.46 -6.64 1.74
N SER A 88 -15.16 -7.87 1.32
CA SER A 88 -15.54 -8.43 0.02
C SER A 88 -17.06 -8.48 -0.14
N SER A 89 -17.58 -7.52 -0.89
CA SER A 89 -19.00 -7.28 -1.07
C SER A 89 -19.37 -7.44 -2.55
N LYS A 90 -19.75 -8.67 -2.93
CA LYS A 90 -20.48 -9.07 -4.16
C LYS A 90 -19.94 -8.57 -5.53
N THR A 91 -18.83 -7.88 -5.60
CA THR A 91 -18.18 -7.43 -6.84
C THR A 91 -17.28 -8.54 -7.41
N PRO A 92 -17.01 -8.53 -8.73
CA PRO A 92 -16.14 -9.52 -9.35
C PRO A 92 -14.76 -9.49 -8.67
N ALA A 93 -14.36 -10.65 -8.15
CA ALA A 93 -13.18 -10.84 -7.33
C ALA A 93 -11.91 -10.57 -8.14
N LYS A 94 -11.37 -9.35 -8.06
CA LYS A 94 -10.02 -9.06 -8.56
C LYS A 94 -9.02 -9.34 -7.45
N SER A 95 -7.95 -10.04 -7.79
CA SER A 95 -6.82 -10.27 -6.90
C SER A 95 -5.87 -9.08 -6.94
N GLY A 96 -5.20 -8.86 -5.83
CA GLY A 96 -4.11 -7.92 -5.70
C GLY A 96 -3.03 -8.48 -4.79
N PHE A 97 -1.94 -7.74 -4.67
CA PHE A 97 -0.86 -8.11 -3.78
C PHE A 97 -0.15 -6.88 -3.22
N ILE A 98 0.48 -7.08 -2.08
CA ILE A 98 1.34 -6.10 -1.45
C ILE A 98 2.79 -6.50 -1.69
N ALA A 99 3.53 -5.67 -2.40
CA ALA A 99 4.96 -5.86 -2.60
C ALA A 99 5.75 -4.85 -1.77
N GLU A 100 7.00 -5.18 -1.45
CA GLU A 100 7.92 -4.31 -0.74
C GLU A 100 9.08 -3.94 -1.66
N ILE A 101 9.41 -2.64 -1.71
CA ILE A 101 10.55 -2.10 -2.46
C ILE A 101 11.21 -1.02 -1.60
N ASN A 102 12.52 -1.17 -1.33
CA ASN A 102 13.30 -0.22 -0.54
C ASN A 102 12.68 0.14 0.83
N GLY A 103 12.01 -0.82 1.47
CA GLY A 103 11.32 -0.64 2.75
C GLY A 103 9.96 0.05 2.68
N ALA A 104 9.50 0.44 1.49
CA ALA A 104 8.14 0.90 1.24
C ALA A 104 7.28 -0.25 0.70
N HIS A 105 6.02 -0.29 1.11
CA HIS A 105 5.07 -1.32 0.68
C HIS A 105 4.10 -0.72 -0.35
N PHE A 106 3.62 -1.52 -1.30
CA PHE A 106 2.76 -1.04 -2.39
C PHE A 106 1.62 -2.01 -2.62
N ILE A 107 0.39 -1.50 -2.71
CA ILE A 107 -0.79 -2.28 -3.10
C ILE A 107 -0.89 -2.27 -4.64
N CYS A 108 -0.85 -3.46 -5.21
CA CYS A 108 -0.98 -3.69 -6.64
C CYS A 108 -2.24 -4.48 -6.95
N LYS A 109 -2.84 -4.17 -8.10
CA LYS A 109 -4.02 -4.84 -8.65
C LYS A 109 -3.62 -5.67 -9.86
N GLU A 110 -4.05 -6.92 -9.90
CA GLU A 110 -3.83 -7.90 -10.98
C GLU A 110 -5.05 -7.97 -11.93
#